data_AF-A0A670ZB28-F1
#
_entry.id   AF-A0A670ZB28-F1
#
_cell.length_a   1.000
_cell.length_b   1.000
_cell.length_c   1.000
_cell.angle_alpha   90.00
_cell.angle_beta   90.00
_cell.angle_gamma   90.00
#
_symmetry.space_group_name_H-M   'P 1'
#
loop_
_entity.id
_entity.type
_entity.pdbx_description
1 polymer ?
#
loop_
_entity_poly.entity_id
_entity_poly.type
_entity_poly.pdbx_seq_one_letter_code
_entity_poly.pdbx_strand_id
1 'polypeptide(L)'
;VGATHTTKVQINPVRNKNRNLYTWRNQKAVRLVSDQTELANSFLQLRDEHLLLKELTQKQENKIKRMGTKLSRLSHDRAQQETRNRRPGSFIQNAVDLEEGLEEMQERVWDLERVNQRLRSHLLFYKQQIKLQGCSRHCPYGHITAKVNTGFRRPHTSPRERPKKSHKGKKVGDTDQIKPTLTSLNPYFGCD
;
A
#
# COMPACT_ATOMS: atom_id res chain seq x y z
N VAL A 1 -11.63 -74.50 77.56
CA VAL A 1 -12.69 -74.26 76.54
C VAL A 1 -13.38 -72.95 76.93
N GLY A 2 -13.06 -71.84 76.27
CA GLY A 2 -13.55 -70.51 76.61
C GLY A 2 -14.90 -70.24 75.96
N ALA A 3 -15.93 -69.99 76.76
CA ALA A 3 -17.26 -69.65 76.28
C ALA A 3 -17.26 -68.22 75.73
N THR A 4 -17.46 -68.06 74.42
CA THR A 4 -17.70 -66.77 73.79
C THR A 4 -19.10 -66.28 74.20
N HIS A 5 -19.16 -65.35 75.13
CA HIS A 5 -20.40 -64.65 75.46
C HIS A 5 -20.81 -63.79 74.26
N THR A 6 -21.71 -64.33 73.45
CA THR A 6 -22.38 -63.59 72.38
C THR A 6 -23.47 -62.73 73.01
N THR A 7 -23.13 -61.48 73.34
CA THR A 7 -24.11 -60.47 73.76
C THR A 7 -25.03 -60.19 72.59
N LYS A 8 -26.23 -60.79 72.59
CA LYS A 8 -27.28 -60.47 71.62
C LYS A 8 -27.71 -59.02 71.85
N VAL A 9 -27.25 -58.12 70.99
CA VAL A 9 -27.75 -56.75 70.91
C VAL A 9 -29.23 -56.82 70.58
N GLN A 10 -30.11 -56.58 71.55
CA GLN A 10 -31.54 -56.45 71.29
C GLN A 10 -31.77 -55.16 70.49
N ILE A 11 -31.89 -55.31 69.18
CA ILE A 11 -32.20 -54.18 68.28
C ILE A 11 -33.67 -53.85 68.47
N ASN A 12 -33.93 -52.76 69.19
CA ASN A 12 -35.28 -52.29 69.47
C ASN A 12 -36.00 -51.86 68.16
N PRO A 13 -37.02 -52.60 67.69
CA PRO A 13 -37.55 -52.46 66.33
C PRO A 13 -38.28 -51.13 66.10
N VAL A 14 -38.89 -50.56 67.14
CA VAL A 14 -39.59 -49.26 67.08
C VAL A 14 -38.60 -48.11 66.88
N ARG A 15 -37.43 -48.18 67.53
CA ARG A 15 -36.38 -47.15 67.45
C ARG A 15 -35.71 -47.13 66.07
N ASN A 16 -35.59 -48.29 65.43
CA ASN A 16 -35.07 -48.41 64.06
C ASN A 16 -36.05 -47.87 63.01
N LYS A 17 -37.35 -48.18 63.14
CA LYS A 17 -38.41 -47.62 62.27
C LYS A 17 -38.43 -46.09 62.32
N ASN A 18 -38.35 -45.51 63.51
CA ASN A 18 -38.33 -44.05 63.67
C ASN A 18 -37.06 -43.40 63.09
N ARG A 19 -35.90 -44.05 63.22
CA ARG A 19 -34.65 -43.59 62.58
C ARG A 19 -34.73 -43.65 61.06
N ASN A 20 -35.25 -44.74 60.50
CA ASN A 20 -35.38 -44.93 59.06
C ASN A 20 -36.37 -43.92 58.44
N LEU A 21 -37.49 -43.67 59.14
CA LEU A 21 -38.45 -42.64 58.75
C LEU A 21 -37.86 -41.23 58.78
N TYR A 22 -37.03 -40.93 59.80
CA TYR A 22 -36.32 -39.65 59.91
C TYR A 22 -35.29 -39.47 58.79
N THR A 23 -34.50 -40.49 58.48
CA THR A 23 -33.53 -40.44 57.38
C THR A 23 -34.20 -40.32 56.02
N TRP A 24 -35.33 -41.02 55.80
CA TRP A 24 -36.10 -40.90 54.55
C TRP A 24 -36.70 -39.51 54.39
N ARG A 25 -37.26 -38.93 55.45
CA ARG A 25 -37.79 -37.54 55.44
C ARG A 25 -36.69 -36.53 55.18
N ASN A 26 -35.54 -36.66 55.84
CA ASN A 26 -34.42 -35.75 55.62
C ASN A 26 -33.84 -35.88 54.21
N GLN A 27 -33.71 -37.09 53.68
CA GLN A 27 -33.23 -37.28 52.30
C GLN A 27 -34.21 -36.69 51.28
N LYS A 28 -35.52 -36.83 51.51
CA LYS A 28 -36.54 -36.18 50.68
C LYS A 28 -36.48 -34.66 50.78
N ALA A 29 -36.29 -34.10 51.98
CA ALA A 29 -36.14 -32.66 52.18
C ALA A 29 -34.89 -32.11 51.49
N VAL A 30 -33.75 -32.79 51.62
CA VAL A 30 -32.50 -32.40 50.94
C VAL A 30 -32.67 -32.42 49.43
N ARG A 31 -33.30 -33.46 48.86
CA ARG A 31 -33.57 -33.52 47.41
C ARG A 31 -34.45 -32.38 46.93
N LEU A 32 -35.55 -32.09 47.64
CA LEU A 32 -36.44 -30.98 47.30
C LEU A 32 -35.73 -29.62 47.36
N VAL A 33 -34.86 -29.42 48.35
CA VAL A 33 -34.06 -28.19 48.47
C VAL A 33 -33.03 -28.12 47.35
N SER A 34 -32.31 -29.22 47.06
CA SER A 34 -31.35 -29.29 45.95
C SER A 34 -32.03 -28.95 44.62
N ASP A 35 -33.15 -29.61 44.29
CA ASP A 35 -33.91 -29.35 43.06
C ASP A 35 -34.36 -27.88 42.97
N GLN A 36 -34.81 -27.29 44.08
CA GLN A 36 -35.21 -25.88 44.12
C GLN A 36 -34.01 -24.94 43.93
N THR A 37 -32.85 -25.25 44.55
CA THR A 37 -31.64 -24.45 44.39
C THR A 37 -31.05 -24.55 42.99
N GLU A 38 -31.09 -25.73 42.37
CA GLU A 38 -30.64 -25.94 40.99
C GLU A 38 -31.55 -25.18 40.01
N LEU A 39 -32.87 -25.19 40.23
CA LEU A 39 -33.81 -24.40 39.45
C LEU A 39 -33.55 -22.89 39.61
N ALA A 40 -33.32 -22.43 40.84
CA ALA A 40 -33.01 -21.03 41.10
C ALA A 40 -31.68 -20.61 40.44
N ASN A 41 -30.65 -21.45 40.50
CA ASN A 41 -29.36 -21.21 39.87
C ASN A 41 -29.48 -21.19 38.34
N SER A 42 -30.22 -22.13 37.74
CA SER A 42 -30.49 -22.14 36.30
C SER A 42 -31.24 -20.90 35.85
N PHE A 43 -32.24 -20.46 36.63
CA PHE A 43 -32.95 -19.22 36.34
C PHE A 43 -32.04 -17.99 36.43
N LEU A 44 -31.17 -17.93 37.43
CA LEU A 44 -30.21 -16.83 37.57
C LEU A 44 -29.21 -16.80 36.39
N GLN A 45 -28.62 -17.94 36.05
CA GLN A 45 -27.71 -18.05 34.91
C GLN A 45 -28.41 -17.64 33.60
N LEU A 46 -29.62 -18.13 33.35
CA LEU A 46 -30.38 -17.80 32.14
C LEU A 46 -30.72 -16.30 32.07
N ARG A 47 -30.96 -15.66 33.22
CA ARG A 47 -31.20 -14.21 33.29
C ARG A 47 -29.94 -13.43 32.91
N ASP A 48 -28.79 -13.84 33.41
CA ASP A 48 -27.49 -13.22 33.09
C ASP A 48 -27.14 -13.38 31.61
N GLU A 49 -27.32 -14.59 31.05
CA GLU A 49 -27.12 -14.86 29.63
C GLU A 49 -28.03 -14.00 28.75
N HIS A 50 -29.31 -13.88 29.12
CA HIS A 50 -30.26 -13.04 28.39
C HIS A 50 -29.93 -11.54 28.49
N LEU A 51 -29.35 -11.09 29.61
CA LEU A 51 -28.87 -9.71 29.76
C LEU A 51 -27.66 -9.47 28.85
N LEU A 52 -26.71 -10.40 28.80
CA LEU A 52 -25.54 -10.33 27.92
C LEU A 52 -25.94 -10.29 26.44
N LEU A 53 -26.91 -11.13 26.03
CA LEU A 53 -27.45 -11.10 24.67
C LEU A 53 -28.05 -9.74 24.32
N LYS A 54 -28.85 -9.15 25.21
CA LYS A 54 -29.41 -7.80 25.01
C LYS A 54 -28.32 -6.74 24.85
N GLU A 55 -27.27 -6.81 25.66
CA GLU A 55 -26.15 -5.86 25.57
C GLU A 55 -25.41 -5.98 24.22
N LEU A 56 -25.15 -7.21 23.76
CA LEU A 56 -24.51 -7.46 22.47
C LEU A 56 -25.37 -6.97 21.31
N THR A 57 -26.68 -7.23 21.33
CA THR A 57 -27.62 -6.71 20.34
C THR A 57 -27.64 -5.19 20.34
N GLN A 58 -27.67 -4.55 21.52
CA GLN A 58 -27.64 -3.09 21.63
C GLN A 58 -26.33 -2.49 21.07
N LYS A 59 -25.18 -3.14 21.35
CA LYS A 59 -23.88 -2.73 20.80
C LYS A 59 -23.87 -2.81 19.28
N GLN A 60 -24.39 -3.91 18.71
CA GLN A 60 -24.50 -4.08 17.26
C GLN A 60 -25.45 -3.05 16.63
N GLU A 61 -26.62 -2.84 17.22
CA GLU A 61 -27.59 -1.84 16.76
C GLU A 61 -26.97 -0.44 16.74
N ASN A 62 -26.25 -0.06 17.80
CA ASN A 62 -25.54 1.22 17.86
C ASN A 62 -24.46 1.34 16.78
N LYS A 63 -23.75 0.24 16.45
CA LYS A 63 -22.80 0.20 15.34
C LYS A 63 -23.52 0.39 14.00
N ILE A 64 -24.62 -0.31 13.77
CA ILE A 64 -25.44 -0.17 12.56
C ILE A 64 -25.94 1.28 12.41
N LYS A 65 -26.46 1.90 13.47
CA LYS A 65 -26.89 3.32 13.45
C LYS A 65 -25.74 4.28 13.11
N ARG A 66 -24.56 4.07 13.70
CA ARG A 66 -23.35 4.86 13.39
C ARG A 66 -22.88 4.65 11.95
N MET A 67 -22.93 3.44 11.43
CA MET A 67 -22.59 3.17 10.04
C MET A 67 -23.63 3.76 9.09
N GLY A 68 -24.93 3.63 9.40
CA GLY A 68 -26.02 4.19 8.60
C GLY A 68 -25.92 5.71 8.47
N THR A 69 -25.63 6.42 9.56
CA THR A 69 -25.40 7.86 9.52
C THR A 69 -24.14 8.24 8.74
N LYS A 70 -23.04 7.48 8.89
CA LYS A 70 -21.82 7.68 8.07
C LYS A 70 -22.09 7.47 6.58
N LEU A 71 -22.80 6.41 6.21
CA LEU A 71 -23.17 6.12 4.82
C LEU A 71 -24.07 7.19 4.24
N SER A 72 -25.06 7.67 5.01
CA SER A 72 -25.94 8.77 4.57
C SER A 72 -25.14 10.06 4.29
N ARG A 73 -24.16 10.40 5.16
CA ARG A 73 -23.26 11.53 4.93
C ARG A 73 -22.40 11.33 3.68
N LEU A 74 -21.70 10.20 3.56
CA LEU A 74 -20.86 9.90 2.40
C LEU A 74 -21.66 9.88 1.10
N SER A 75 -22.88 9.34 1.12
CA SER A 75 -23.78 9.35 -0.04
C SER A 75 -24.21 10.77 -0.40
N HIS A 76 -24.47 11.63 0.58
CA HIS A 76 -24.77 13.04 0.33
C HIS A 76 -23.56 13.79 -0.22
N ASP A 77 -22.37 13.60 0.38
CA ASP A 77 -21.13 14.22 -0.07
C ASP A 77 -20.79 13.82 -1.51
N ARG A 78 -20.95 12.53 -1.84
CA ARG A 78 -20.76 12.03 -3.20
C ARG A 78 -21.78 12.61 -4.18
N ALA A 79 -23.05 12.71 -3.77
CA ALA A 79 -24.07 13.36 -4.60
C ALA A 79 -23.76 14.84 -4.82
N GLN A 80 -23.27 15.56 -3.80
CA GLN A 80 -22.86 16.96 -3.92
C GLN A 80 -21.59 17.14 -4.78
N GLN A 81 -20.64 16.22 -4.68
CA GLN A 81 -19.47 16.21 -5.56
C GLN A 81 -19.89 15.94 -7.01
N GLU A 82 -20.80 15.00 -7.23
CA GLU A 82 -21.33 14.71 -8.55
C GLU A 82 -22.15 15.88 -9.10
N THR A 83 -22.98 16.56 -8.30
CA THR A 83 -23.69 17.77 -8.76
C THR A 83 -22.73 18.92 -9.01
N ARG A 84 -21.67 19.08 -8.21
CA ARG A 84 -20.58 20.03 -8.49
C ARG A 84 -19.92 19.71 -9.82
N ASN A 85 -19.60 18.45 -10.08
CA ASN A 85 -19.01 18.01 -11.34
C ASN A 85 -19.99 18.15 -12.51
N ARG A 86 -21.29 17.86 -12.32
CA ARG A 86 -22.35 18.02 -13.34
C ARG A 86 -22.79 19.47 -13.55
N ARG A 87 -22.32 20.44 -12.75
CA ARG A 87 -22.56 21.85 -13.04
C ARG A 87 -21.87 22.19 -14.37
N PRO A 88 -22.54 22.86 -15.31
CA PRO A 88 -22.02 23.10 -16.66
C PRO A 88 -20.65 23.81 -16.77
N GLY A 89 -20.07 24.31 -15.66
CA GLY A 89 -18.73 24.93 -15.63
C GLY A 89 -17.66 24.16 -14.85
N SER A 90 -17.97 23.09 -14.12
CA SER A 90 -16.97 22.41 -13.26
C SER A 90 -16.10 21.42 -14.02
N PHE A 91 -16.63 20.75 -15.05
CA PHE A 91 -15.81 19.99 -15.99
C PHE A 91 -14.92 20.92 -16.81
N ILE A 92 -15.43 22.09 -17.18
CA ILE A 92 -14.70 23.09 -17.96
C ILE A 92 -13.53 23.62 -17.13
N GLN A 93 -13.74 24.00 -15.87
CA GLN A 93 -12.65 24.50 -15.01
C GLN A 93 -11.53 23.47 -14.83
N ASN A 94 -11.87 22.21 -14.53
CA ASN A 94 -10.86 21.15 -14.38
C ASN A 94 -10.16 20.80 -15.70
N ALA A 95 -10.84 20.97 -16.85
CA ALA A 95 -10.25 20.79 -18.17
C ALA A 95 -9.34 21.96 -18.56
N VAL A 96 -9.73 23.20 -18.23
CA VAL A 96 -8.95 24.42 -18.44
C VAL A 96 -7.67 24.38 -17.60
N ASP A 97 -7.74 24.02 -16.32
CA ASP A 97 -6.55 23.89 -15.47
C ASP A 97 -5.56 22.83 -16.00
N LEU A 98 -6.08 21.76 -16.63
CA LEU A 98 -5.27 20.72 -17.26
C LEU A 98 -4.68 21.19 -18.60
N GLU A 99 -5.43 21.98 -19.37
CA GLU A 99 -5.02 22.58 -20.65
C GLU A 99 -3.92 23.63 -20.46
N GLU A 100 -4.07 24.52 -19.47
CA GLU A 100 -3.04 25.51 -19.10
C GLU A 100 -1.71 24.83 -18.71
N GLY A 101 -1.77 23.71 -17.97
CA GLY A 101 -0.57 22.93 -17.62
C GLY A 101 0.10 22.24 -18.81
N LEU A 102 -0.68 21.90 -19.85
CA LEU A 102 -0.14 21.37 -21.12
C LEU A 102 0.52 22.48 -21.95
N GLU A 103 -0.09 23.66 -22.01
CA GLU A 103 0.44 24.82 -22.72
C GLU A 103 1.76 25.30 -22.14
N GLU A 104 1.86 25.47 -20.81
CA GLU A 104 3.10 25.88 -20.14
C GLU A 104 4.24 24.88 -20.41
N MET A 105 3.93 23.57 -20.41
CA MET A 105 4.91 22.54 -20.71
C MET A 105 5.37 22.59 -22.17
N GLN A 106 4.45 22.81 -23.11
CA GLN A 106 4.77 22.91 -24.53
C GLN A 106 5.62 24.15 -24.83
N GLU A 107 5.29 25.30 -24.24
CA GLU A 107 6.09 26.52 -24.34
C GLU A 107 7.52 26.29 -23.84
N ARG A 108 7.66 25.59 -22.71
CA ARG A 108 8.97 25.26 -22.14
C ARG A 108 9.79 24.32 -23.01
N VAL A 109 9.15 23.36 -23.68
CA VAL A 109 9.82 22.50 -24.67
C VAL A 109 10.32 23.34 -25.84
N TRP A 110 9.48 24.21 -26.41
CA TRP A 110 9.89 25.07 -27.52
C TRP A 110 11.03 26.03 -27.17
N ASP A 111 11.00 26.64 -25.99
CA ASP A 111 12.08 27.51 -25.54
C ASP A 111 13.40 26.75 -25.39
N LEU A 112 13.36 25.54 -24.79
CA LEU A 112 14.52 24.67 -24.68
C LEU A 112 15.05 24.24 -26.05
N GLU A 113 14.17 23.90 -26.99
CA GLU A 113 14.56 23.55 -28.36
C GLU A 113 15.22 24.72 -29.08
N ARG A 114 14.66 25.94 -28.94
CA ARG A 114 15.22 27.17 -29.52
C ARG A 114 16.61 27.47 -28.97
N VAL A 115 16.79 27.38 -27.65
CA VAL A 115 18.11 27.56 -27.01
C VAL A 115 19.09 26.49 -27.49
N ASN A 116 18.65 25.24 -27.58
CA ASN A 116 19.50 24.13 -28.03
C ASN A 116 19.94 24.31 -29.50
N GLN A 117 19.03 24.72 -30.38
CA GLN A 117 19.36 25.06 -31.77
C GLN A 117 20.38 26.20 -31.85
N ARG A 118 20.20 27.27 -31.07
CA ARG A 118 21.15 28.39 -31.01
C ARG A 118 22.54 27.94 -30.55
N LEU A 119 22.60 27.10 -29.53
CA LEU A 119 23.86 26.52 -29.03
C LEU A 119 24.52 25.63 -30.09
N ARG A 120 23.75 24.80 -30.81
CA ARG A 120 24.27 23.99 -31.92
C ARG A 120 24.86 24.86 -33.03
N SER A 121 24.20 25.96 -33.39
CA SER A 121 24.71 26.92 -34.38
C SER A 121 26.00 27.60 -33.92
N HIS A 122 26.07 28.04 -32.67
CA HIS A 122 27.31 28.59 -32.09
C HIS A 122 28.44 27.56 -32.11
N LEU A 123 28.15 26.32 -31.70
CA LEU A 123 29.13 25.23 -31.70
C LEU A 123 29.64 24.94 -33.11
N LEU A 124 28.75 24.93 -34.10
CA LEU A 124 29.13 24.74 -35.51
C LEU A 124 30.02 25.88 -36.00
N PHE A 125 29.67 27.13 -35.69
CA PHE A 125 30.45 28.31 -36.03
C PHE A 125 31.87 28.23 -35.45
N TYR A 126 32.01 27.96 -34.15
CA TYR A 126 33.34 27.84 -33.52
C TYR A 126 34.13 26.64 -34.06
N LYS A 127 33.46 25.51 -34.35
CA LYS A 127 34.10 24.35 -34.99
C LYS A 127 34.65 24.72 -36.37
N GLN A 128 33.95 25.55 -37.14
CA GLN A 128 34.43 26.04 -38.43
C GLN A 128 35.57 27.04 -38.25
N GLN A 129 35.45 27.99 -37.31
CA GLN A 129 36.49 28.95 -37.01
C GLN A 129 37.80 28.27 -36.58
N ILE A 130 37.74 27.23 -35.74
CA ILE A 130 38.92 26.45 -35.31
C ILE A 130 39.53 25.69 -36.50
N LYS A 131 38.72 25.10 -37.38
CA LYS A 131 39.24 24.45 -38.60
C LYS A 131 39.98 25.45 -39.50
N LEU A 132 39.47 26.66 -39.62
CA LEU A 132 40.09 27.73 -40.41
C LEU A 132 41.35 28.28 -39.71
N GLN A 133 41.32 28.47 -38.39
CA GLN A 133 42.50 28.87 -37.60
C GLN A 133 43.57 27.78 -37.54
N GLY A 134 43.21 26.50 -37.64
CA GLY A 134 44.13 25.39 -37.82
C GLY A 134 44.88 25.42 -39.16
N CYS A 135 44.36 26.15 -40.15
CA CYS A 135 45.04 26.46 -41.41
C CYS A 135 46.06 27.61 -41.27
N SER A 136 45.96 28.41 -40.20
CA SER A 136 46.98 29.39 -39.79
C SER A 136 48.22 28.75 -39.16
N ARG A 137 48.55 27.51 -39.54
CA ARG A 137 49.90 26.95 -39.34
C ARG A 137 50.82 27.24 -40.52
N HIS A 138 50.36 27.92 -41.57
CA HIS A 138 51.25 28.53 -42.55
C HIS A 138 51.87 29.82 -41.99
N CYS A 139 52.66 29.69 -40.93
CA CYS A 139 53.56 30.74 -40.51
C CYS A 139 54.78 30.64 -41.45
N PRO A 140 55.06 31.61 -42.34
CA PRO A 140 56.16 31.53 -43.31
C PRO A 140 57.55 31.36 -42.66
N TYR A 141 57.63 31.51 -41.34
CA TYR A 141 58.83 31.32 -40.53
C TYR A 141 58.69 30.24 -39.46
N GLY A 142 57.68 29.35 -39.54
CA GLY A 142 57.45 28.28 -38.57
C GLY A 142 58.59 27.23 -38.50
N HIS A 143 59.46 27.21 -39.52
CA HIS A 143 60.69 26.41 -39.53
C HIS A 143 61.83 27.05 -38.72
N ILE A 144 61.76 28.35 -38.42
CA ILE A 144 62.79 29.04 -37.64
C ILE A 144 62.62 28.64 -36.18
N THR A 145 63.64 27.98 -35.63
CA THR A 145 63.67 27.61 -34.22
C THR A 145 63.93 28.86 -33.37
N ALA A 146 63.11 29.06 -32.33
CA ALA A 146 63.36 30.12 -31.35
C ALA A 146 64.73 29.91 -30.69
N LYS A 147 65.62 30.91 -30.81
CA LYS A 147 66.97 30.91 -30.20
C LYS A 147 66.94 31.10 -28.69
N VAL A 148 65.89 31.75 -28.17
CA VAL A 148 65.70 31.96 -26.74
C VAL A 148 64.51 31.12 -26.29
N ASN A 149 64.72 30.29 -25.28
CA ASN A 149 63.69 29.39 -24.75
C ASN A 149 62.78 30.19 -23.81
N THR A 150 61.64 30.67 -24.31
CA THR A 150 60.68 31.46 -23.52
C THR A 150 59.87 30.61 -22.52
N GLY A 151 60.27 29.37 -22.24
CA GLY A 151 59.62 28.50 -21.25
C GLY A 151 58.27 27.91 -21.69
N PHE A 152 57.71 28.35 -22.82
CA PHE A 152 56.47 27.82 -23.36
C PHE A 152 56.71 26.55 -24.20
N ARG A 153 55.99 25.46 -23.90
CA ARG A 153 56.05 24.23 -24.69
C ARG A 153 55.51 24.48 -26.11
N ARG A 154 56.32 24.18 -27.13
CA ARG A 154 55.86 24.19 -28.52
C ARG A 154 54.71 23.17 -28.70
N PRO A 155 53.60 23.53 -29.38
CA PRO A 155 52.57 22.57 -29.74
C PRO A 155 53.20 21.52 -30.67
N HIS A 156 53.38 20.31 -30.16
CA HIS A 156 54.05 19.18 -30.82
C HIS A 156 53.63 19.04 -32.29
N THR A 157 54.53 19.35 -33.23
CA THR A 157 54.40 19.01 -34.66
C THR A 157 55.37 17.86 -34.96
N SER A 158 55.08 16.69 -34.43
CA SER A 158 55.59 15.45 -35.02
C SER A 158 54.43 14.47 -35.16
N PRO A 159 54.37 13.66 -36.23
CA PRO A 159 53.39 12.59 -36.33
C PRO A 159 53.66 11.61 -35.19
N ARG A 160 52.83 11.67 -34.14
CA ARG A 160 52.86 10.68 -33.08
C ARG A 160 52.37 9.37 -33.70
N GLU A 161 53.30 8.46 -33.97
CA GLU A 161 52.98 7.07 -34.22
C GLU A 161 52.02 6.58 -33.14
N ARG A 162 50.88 6.06 -33.60
CA ARG A 162 49.83 5.54 -32.73
C ARG A 162 50.30 4.20 -32.16
N PRO A 163 50.34 3.98 -30.84
CA PRO A 163 50.42 2.62 -30.33
C PRO A 163 49.11 1.91 -30.67
N LYS A 164 49.23 0.67 -31.16
CA LYS A 164 48.12 -0.20 -31.57
C LYS A 164 47.32 -0.73 -30.38
N LYS A 165 46.11 -1.24 -30.70
CA LYS A 165 45.21 -2.13 -29.93
C LYS A 165 44.34 -1.39 -28.92
N SER A 166 43.06 -1.69 -28.69
CA SER A 166 42.08 -2.67 -29.19
C SER A 166 40.69 -2.22 -28.70
N HIS A 167 39.63 -2.84 -29.24
CA HIS A 167 38.28 -3.04 -28.64
C HIS A 167 37.08 -2.44 -29.41
N LYS A 168 36.49 -3.29 -30.26
CA LYS A 168 35.09 -3.77 -30.22
C LYS A 168 34.03 -2.80 -29.63
N GLY A 169 33.02 -2.45 -30.43
CA GLY A 169 31.80 -1.83 -29.91
C GLY A 169 30.77 -1.40 -30.97
N LYS A 170 30.03 -2.38 -31.49
CA LYS A 170 28.71 -2.37 -32.17
C LYS A 170 28.09 -1.05 -32.64
N LYS A 171 27.84 -0.97 -33.95
CA LYS A 171 26.85 -0.10 -34.58
C LYS A 171 25.44 -0.52 -34.14
N VAL A 172 24.63 0.43 -33.69
CA VAL A 172 23.16 0.33 -33.67
C VAL A 172 22.70 0.88 -35.02
N GLY A 173 22.03 0.03 -35.80
CA GLY A 173 21.34 0.42 -37.02
C GLY A 173 19.87 0.68 -36.69
N ASP A 174 19.39 1.79 -37.24
CA ASP A 174 17.98 2.15 -37.36
C ASP A 174 17.18 1.18 -38.23
N THR A 175 15.86 1.43 -38.20
CA THR A 175 14.75 1.05 -39.09
C THR A 175 13.87 -0.07 -38.50
N ASP A 176 12.54 -0.05 -38.54
CA ASP A 176 11.53 0.89 -39.01
C ASP A 176 10.14 0.24 -38.76
N GLN A 177 9.09 1.06 -38.56
CA GLN A 177 7.73 0.91 -39.13
C GLN A 177 6.67 -0.09 -38.53
N ILE A 178 5.49 0.50 -38.17
CA ILE A 178 4.08 0.05 -38.43
C ILE A 178 3.55 -1.11 -37.51
N LYS A 179 2.44 -1.06 -36.73
CA LYS A 179 1.05 -0.52 -36.82
C LYS A 179 0.38 -0.65 -35.42
N PRO A 180 -0.64 0.15 -35.02
CA PRO A 180 -1.46 -0.14 -33.84
C PRO A 180 -2.68 -1.01 -34.21
N THR A 181 -2.76 -2.21 -33.64
CA THR A 181 -3.93 -3.10 -33.74
C THR A 181 -4.80 -2.92 -32.49
N LEU A 182 -6.03 -2.46 -32.69
CA LEU A 182 -7.10 -2.49 -31.68
C LEU A 182 -7.61 -3.92 -31.48
N THR A 183 -8.04 -4.18 -30.24
CA THR A 183 -8.94 -5.26 -29.77
C THR A 183 -8.27 -6.53 -29.22
N SER A 184 -8.21 -6.62 -27.89
CA SER A 184 -8.84 -7.76 -27.21
C SER A 184 -9.34 -7.34 -25.82
N LEU A 185 -10.63 -7.64 -25.60
CA LEU A 185 -11.28 -7.67 -24.30
C LEU A 185 -10.56 -8.68 -23.40
N ASN A 186 -10.35 -8.33 -22.14
CA ASN A 186 -10.10 -9.32 -21.10
C ASN A 186 -11.00 -9.02 -19.89
N PRO A 187 -12.04 -9.84 -19.65
CA PRO A 187 -12.83 -9.81 -18.44
C PRO A 187 -12.32 -10.90 -17.49
N TYR A 188 -11.71 -10.52 -16.38
CA TYR A 188 -11.70 -11.36 -15.17
C TYR A 188 -11.87 -10.46 -13.96
N PHE A 189 -13.14 -10.15 -13.69
CA PHE A 189 -13.62 -9.87 -12.35
C PHE A 189 -13.54 -11.19 -11.55
N GLY A 190 -12.84 -11.16 -10.42
CA GLY A 190 -13.00 -12.16 -9.37
C GLY A 190 -14.31 -11.92 -8.64
N CYS A 191 -15.06 -13.00 -8.40
CA CYS A 191 -16.24 -13.01 -7.55
C CYS A 191 -15.82 -13.40 -6.12
N ASP A 192 -16.20 -12.55 -5.15
CA ASP A 192 -16.65 -12.93 -3.81
C ASP A 192 -18.02 -12.25 -3.61
#